data_AF-A0A3D3F1F2-F1
#
_entry.id   AF-A0A3D3F1F2-F1
#
_cell.length_a   1.000
_cell.length_b   1.000
_cell.length_c   1.000
_cell.angle_alpha   90.00
_cell.angle_beta   90.00
_cell.angle_gamma   90.00
#
_symmetry.space_group_name_H-M   'P 1'
#
loop_
_entity.id
_entity.type
_entity.pdbx_description
1 polymer ?
#
loop_
_entity_poly.entity_id
_entity_poly.type
_entity_poly.pdbx_seq_one_letter_code
_entity_poly.pdbx_strand_id
1 'polypeptide(L)'
;YRARQVVSEKLAVVKDALPSNVGNPTLGPQSSILGELMIIGLTADTTSLQDLRTLADWTIRPRLLSTGGVAQVAVMGGEIKE
;
A
#
# COMPACT_ATOMS: atom_id res chain seq x y z
N TYR A 1 6.40 -16.42 9.32
CA TYR A 1 5.95 -17.36 8.27
C TYR A 1 4.68 -18.13 8.68
N ARG A 2 4.74 -19.04 9.66
CA ARG A 2 3.60 -19.90 10.08
C ARG A 2 2.31 -19.15 10.45
N ALA A 3 2.40 -18.08 11.23
CA ALA A 3 1.22 -17.28 11.59
C ALA A 3 0.48 -16.72 10.36
N ARG A 4 1.23 -16.24 9.36
CA ARG A 4 0.66 -15.67 8.13
C ARG A 4 -0.02 -16.74 7.29
N GLN A 5 0.57 -17.93 7.19
CA GLN A 5 -0.04 -19.07 6.51
C GLN A 5 -1.38 -19.46 7.17
N VAL A 6 -1.40 -19.59 8.50
CA VAL A 6 -2.64 -19.91 9.23
C VAL A 6 -3.72 -18.86 8.99
N VAL A 7 -3.37 -17.57 9.03
CA VAL A 7 -4.34 -16.50 8.74
C VAL A 7 -4.81 -16.54 7.30
N SER A 8 -3.94 -16.80 6.31
CA SER A 8 -4.36 -17.00 4.90
C SER A 8 -5.40 -18.12 4.76
N GLU A 9 -5.16 -19.25 5.41
CA GLU A 9 -6.07 -20.40 5.38
C GLU A 9 -7.43 -20.05 6.02
N LYS A 10 -7.43 -19.34 7.15
CA LYS A 10 -8.67 -18.91 7.82
C LYS A 10 -9.43 -17.85 7.04
N LEU A 11 -8.74 -16.92 6.38
CA LEU A 11 -9.36 -15.90 5.53
C LEU A 11 -10.09 -16.52 4.33
N ALA A 12 -9.53 -17.57 3.73
CA ALA A 12 -10.18 -18.29 2.64
C ALA A 12 -11.49 -18.94 3.09
N VAL A 13 -11.54 -19.49 4.31
CA VAL A 13 -12.74 -20.14 4.86
C VAL A 13 -13.82 -19.12 5.27
N VAL A 14 -13.44 -17.97 5.83
CA VAL A 14 -14.41 -17.00 6.37
C VAL A 14 -15.03 -16.11 5.29
N LYS A 15 -14.42 -16.07 4.10
CA LYS A 15 -14.84 -15.20 2.98
C LYS A 15 -16.34 -15.30 2.68
N ASP A 16 -16.88 -16.52 2.66
CA ASP A 16 -18.29 -16.77 2.31
C ASP A 16 -19.26 -16.51 3.48
N ALA A 17 -18.73 -16.33 4.69
CA ALA A 17 -19.52 -16.00 5.89
C ALA A 17 -19.58 -14.47 6.13
N LEU A 18 -18.85 -13.68 5.35
CA LEU A 18 -18.85 -12.22 5.49
C LEU A 18 -20.07 -11.59 4.80
N PRO A 19 -20.61 -10.48 5.34
CA PRO A 19 -21.65 -9.71 4.67
C PRO A 19 -21.27 -9.28 3.25
N SER A 20 -22.24 -9.23 2.34
CA SER A 20 -21.99 -8.88 0.94
C SER A 20 -21.41 -7.46 0.72
N ASN A 21 -21.55 -6.58 1.72
CA ASN A 21 -21.09 -5.20 1.66
C ASN A 21 -19.66 -4.95 2.17
N VAL A 22 -18.94 -5.96 2.69
CA VAL A 22 -17.60 -5.76 3.28
C VAL A 22 -16.41 -6.12 2.37
N GLY A 23 -16.67 -6.57 1.14
CA GLY A 23 -15.62 -6.91 0.18
C GLY A 23 -14.79 -8.13 0.57
N ASN A 24 -13.75 -8.43 -0.22
CA ASN A 24 -12.88 -9.57 0.03
C ASN A 24 -11.78 -9.20 1.03
N PRO A 25 -11.66 -9.89 2.17
CA PRO A 25 -10.61 -9.61 3.13
C PRO A 25 -9.24 -10.00 2.55
N THR A 26 -8.22 -9.19 2.80
CA THR A 26 -6.86 -9.40 2.32
C THR A 26 -5.86 -9.30 3.46
N LEU A 27 -4.73 -10.01 3.35
CA LEU A 27 -3.65 -9.87 4.32
C LEU A 27 -2.93 -8.54 4.12
N GLY A 28 -2.83 -7.77 5.21
CA GLY A 28 -1.98 -6.58 5.26
C GLY A 28 -0.50 -6.91 4.99
N PRO A 29 0.30 -5.91 4.60
CA PRO A 29 1.73 -6.09 4.31
C PRO A 29 2.50 -6.67 5.51
N GLN A 30 3.63 -7.33 5.21
CA GLN A 30 4.49 -7.91 6.24
C GLN A 30 5.48 -6.86 6.78
N SER A 31 4.95 -5.71 7.22
CA SER A 31 5.69 -4.57 7.76
C SER A 31 5.19 -4.24 9.17
N SER A 32 6.08 -3.71 10.01
CA SER A 32 5.71 -3.15 11.31
C SER A 32 5.23 -1.72 11.13
N ILE A 33 4.23 -1.28 11.91
CA ILE A 33 3.82 0.14 11.99
C ILE A 33 4.96 1.00 12.56
N LEU A 34 5.83 0.42 13.42
CA LEU A 34 7.04 1.07 13.92
C LEU A 34 8.21 1.03 12.92
N GLY A 35 7.98 0.50 11.70
CA GLY A 35 8.99 0.38 10.65
C GLY A 35 9.04 1.57 9.69
N GLU A 36 8.38 2.68 10.02
CA GLU A 36 8.43 3.89 9.22
C GLU A 36 9.81 4.54 9.35
N LEU A 37 10.62 4.39 8.30
CA LEU A 37 12.01 4.88 8.29
C LEU A 37 12.12 6.32 7.78
N MET A 38 11.24 6.72 6.85
CA MET A 38 11.37 7.99 6.13
C MET A 38 10.04 8.46 5.55
N ILE A 39 9.80 9.76 5.64
CA ILE A 39 8.71 10.48 4.95
C ILE A 39 9.35 11.37 3.88
N ILE A 40 8.80 11.33 2.67
CA ILE A 40 9.27 12.13 1.52
C ILE A 40 8.11 13.00 1.05
N GLY A 41 8.33 14.32 1.01
CA GLY A 41 7.40 15.28 0.43
C GLY A 41 7.72 15.54 -1.05
N LEU A 42 6.70 15.52 -1.91
CA LEU A 42 6.81 15.94 -3.30
C LEU A 42 6.16 17.31 -3.47
N THR A 43 6.93 18.28 -3.95
CA THR A 43 6.49 19.65 -4.19
C THR A 43 6.89 20.09 -5.60
N ALA A 44 6.08 20.96 -6.19
CA ALA A 44 6.36 21.58 -7.48
C ALA A 44 5.61 22.91 -7.60
N ASP A 45 6.21 23.87 -8.30
CA ASP A 45 5.60 25.19 -8.51
C ASP A 45 4.56 25.19 -9.64
N THR A 46 4.75 24.33 -10.64
CA THR A 46 3.96 24.34 -11.88
C THR A 46 3.26 23.01 -12.19
N THR A 47 3.46 21.98 -11.38
CA THR A 47 2.88 20.65 -11.61
C THR A 47 1.60 20.48 -10.78
N SER A 48 0.55 19.95 -11.40
CA SER A 48 -0.71 19.70 -10.71
C SER A 48 -0.56 18.64 -9.61
N LEU A 49 -1.44 18.68 -8.60
CA LEU A 49 -1.48 17.64 -7.55
C LEU A 49 -1.77 16.25 -8.12
N GLN A 50 -2.55 16.17 -9.20
CA GLN A 50 -2.85 14.91 -9.89
C GLN A 50 -1.62 14.33 -10.60
N ASP A 51 -0.83 15.17 -11.28
CA ASP A 51 0.39 14.73 -11.95
C ASP A 51 1.48 14.35 -10.94
N LEU A 52 1.62 15.11 -9.84
CA LEU A 52 2.51 14.75 -8.74
C LEU A 52 2.14 13.40 -8.12
N ARG A 53 0.83 13.17 -7.90
CA ARG A 53 0.35 11.89 -7.40
C ARG A 53 0.63 10.74 -8.37
N THR A 54 0.42 10.99 -9.66
CA THR A 54 0.73 10.04 -10.74
C THR A 54 2.23 9.69 -10.75
N LEU A 55 3.11 10.69 -10.63
CA LEU A 55 4.56 10.46 -10.53
C LEU A 55 4.91 9.63 -9.30
N ALA A 56 4.31 9.94 -8.15
CA ALA A 56 4.52 9.21 -6.90
C ALA A 56 4.14 7.73 -7.03
N ASP A 57 2.95 7.44 -7.55
CA ASP A 57 2.41 6.08 -7.66
C ASP A 57 3.11 5.25 -8.74
N TRP A 58 3.39 5.83 -9.91
CA TRP A 58 3.83 5.07 -11.08
C TRP A 58 5.35 5.11 -11.31
N THR A 59 6.07 6.06 -10.72
CA THR A 59 7.53 6.17 -10.90
C THR A 59 8.29 5.98 -9.60
N ILE A 60 7.95 6.73 -8.55
CA ILE A 60 8.76 6.76 -7.32
C ILE A 60 8.51 5.51 -6.48
N ARG A 61 7.24 5.18 -6.21
CA ARG A 61 6.85 4.03 -5.40
C ARG A 61 7.42 2.70 -5.93
N PRO A 62 7.34 2.36 -7.24
CA PRO A 62 7.91 1.11 -7.75
C PRO A 62 9.43 1.04 -7.59
N ARG A 63 10.14 2.17 -7.78
CA ARG A 63 11.59 2.23 -7.61
C ARG A 63 12.01 2.02 -6.15
N LEU A 64 11.30 2.63 -5.21
CA LEU A 64 11.56 2.42 -3.79
C LEU A 64 11.29 0.97 -3.37
N LEU A 65 10.16 0.40 -3.80
CA LEU A 65 9.84 -1.01 -3.56
C LEU A 65 10.84 -2.00 -4.18
N SER A 66 11.54 -1.60 -5.25
CA SER A 66 12.59 -2.41 -5.87
C SER A 66 13.90 -2.43 -5.06
N THR A 67 14.05 -1.54 -4.07
CA THR A 67 15.25 -1.45 -3.24
C THR A 67 15.20 -2.51 -2.13
N GLY A 68 16.26 -3.31 -2.01
CA GLY A 68 16.36 -4.35 -0.98
C GLY A 68 16.14 -3.79 0.43
N GLY A 69 15.27 -4.44 1.20
CA GLY A 69 14.93 -4.03 2.57
C GLY A 69 13.71 -3.11 2.68
N VAL A 70 13.16 -2.59 1.57
CA VAL A 70 11.92 -1.80 1.58
C VAL A 70 10.71 -2.74 1.50
N ALA A 71 10.01 -2.90 2.62
CA ALA A 71 8.84 -3.77 2.68
C ALA A 71 7.55 -3.12 2.15
N GLN A 72 7.44 -1.79 2.24
CA GLN A 72 6.24 -1.04 1.87
C GLN A 72 6.57 0.42 1.57
N VAL A 73 5.79 1.01 0.66
CA VAL A 73 5.76 2.45 0.38
C VAL A 73 4.30 2.87 0.24
N ALA A 74 3.86 3.81 1.07
CA ALA A 74 2.53 4.39 1.03
C ALA A 74 2.59 5.80 0.43
N VAL A 75 1.68 6.11 -0.48
CA VAL A 75 1.52 7.45 -1.06
C VAL A 75 0.30 8.10 -0.42
N MET A 76 0.48 9.31 0.11
CA MET A 76 -0.54 10.05 0.85
C MET A 76 -0.72 11.43 0.22
N GLY A 77 -1.96 11.91 0.14
CA GLY A 77 -2.30 13.20 -0.46
C GLY A 77 -2.30 13.19 -2.00
N GLY A 78 -2.45 14.39 -2.58
CA GLY A 78 -2.63 14.59 -4.01
C GLY A 78 -4.02 14.17 -4.52
N GLU A 79 -4.26 14.39 -5.81
CA GLU A 79 -5.52 14.03 -6.47
C GLU A 79 -5.32 12.74 -7.28
N ILE A 80 -6.24 11.78 -7.14
CA ILE A 80 -6.18 10.54 -7.90
C ILE A 80 -6.79 10.80 -9.28
N LYS A 81 -6.17 10.29 -10.33
CA LYS A 81 -6.74 10.30 -11.68
C LYS A 81 -7.85 9.25 -11.73
N GLU A 82 -9.10 9.69 -11.87
CA GLU A 82 -10.27 8.83 -12.09
C GLU A 82 -10.23 8.15 -13.47
#